data_AF-K1YEN6-F1
#
_entry.id   AF-K1YEN6-F1
#
_cell.length_a   1.000
_cell.length_b   1.000
_cell.length_c   1.000
_cell.angle_alpha   90.00
_cell.angle_beta   90.00
_cell.angle_gamma   90.00
#
_symmetry.space_group_name_H-M   'P 1'
#
loop_
_entity.id
_entity.type
_entity.pdbx_description
1 polymer ?
#
loop_
_entity_poly.entity_id
_entity_poly.type
_entity_poly.pdbx_seq_one_letter_code
_entity_poly.pdbx_strand_id
1 'polypeptide(L)'
;MALVETLAQLLDQYFSNLGYSPTAVAKEFSREMLKEINLVIEGQSTDRLRRYFEGDENISFPKVYWEATTRNVLTMQEVRGRLLSTVSPQELSTSERRTIVANSTDAVFKQCLRFGFFHADPHPGNIFLLPGCKLCFIDCGLTGQLDRKTTDELINLVAGVVKGDIDRLCRVVLELTDVDPVVLDNREFRLELRHMTDRFRNTDLAHLNITSLLADFFGMLQRYRIQCPESLTLLTKALTTIEGVAAYFDPTFDVIEHVEPLIQEIVVKRRSIRAIR
;
A
#
# COMPACT_ATOMS: atom_id res chain seq x y z
N MET A 1 10.82 -20.40 -17.15
CA MET A 1 9.96 -21.32 -16.37
C MET A 1 10.47 -22.77 -16.41
N ALA A 2 10.78 -23.32 -17.59
CA ALA A 2 11.27 -24.70 -17.74
C ALA A 2 12.45 -25.09 -16.82
N LEU A 3 13.43 -24.20 -16.62
CA LEU A 3 14.57 -24.46 -15.73
C LEU A 3 14.17 -24.69 -14.26
N VAL A 4 13.20 -23.92 -13.76
CA VAL A 4 12.72 -24.00 -12.36
C VAL A 4 11.90 -25.28 -12.17
N GLU A 5 11.07 -25.64 -13.15
CA GLU A 5 10.28 -26.89 -13.13
C GLU A 5 11.18 -28.12 -13.18
N THR A 6 12.22 -28.12 -14.02
CA THR A 6 13.20 -29.22 -14.09
C THR A 6 13.98 -29.38 -12.79
N LEU A 7 14.41 -28.26 -12.17
CA LEU A 7 15.12 -28.31 -10.89
C LEU A 7 14.23 -28.85 -9.77
N ALA A 8 12.96 -28.45 -9.75
CA ALA A 8 11.98 -28.92 -8.79
C ALA A 8 11.67 -30.41 -8.95
N GLN A 9 11.59 -30.91 -10.19
CA GLN A 9 11.43 -32.34 -10.47
C GLN A 9 12.64 -33.15 -9.99
N LEU A 10 13.86 -32.62 -10.17
CA LEU A 10 15.06 -33.25 -9.64
C LEU A 10 15.04 -33.28 -8.10
N LEU A 11 14.65 -32.18 -7.44
CA LEU A 11 14.55 -32.14 -5.99
C LEU A 11 13.51 -33.15 -5.43
N ASP A 12 12.34 -33.28 -6.07
CA ASP A 12 11.34 -34.29 -5.70
C ASP A 12 11.86 -35.73 -5.89
N GLN A 13 12.71 -35.97 -6.91
CA GLN A 13 13.31 -37.28 -7.14
C GLN A 13 14.38 -37.66 -6.10
N TYR A 14 15.16 -36.69 -5.62
CA TYR A 14 16.29 -36.96 -4.73
C TYR A 14 15.99 -36.72 -3.24
N PHE A 15 14.95 -35.97 -2.89
CA PHE A 15 14.62 -35.61 -1.51
C PHE A 15 13.13 -35.86 -1.19
N SER A 16 12.83 -37.06 -0.68
CA SER A 16 11.45 -37.50 -0.37
C SER A 16 10.89 -37.03 0.98
N ASN A 17 11.69 -36.38 1.84
CA ASN A 17 11.34 -36.02 3.22
C ASN A 17 11.27 -34.50 3.49
N LEU A 18 11.00 -33.68 2.49
CA LEU A 18 11.01 -32.21 2.64
C LEU A 18 9.80 -31.64 3.38
N GLY A 19 8.72 -32.41 3.57
CA GLY A 19 7.48 -31.94 4.21
C GLY A 19 6.64 -30.98 3.35
N TYR A 20 7.08 -30.69 2.12
CA TYR A 20 6.38 -29.96 1.07
C TYR A 20 6.80 -30.50 -0.30
N SER A 21 6.07 -30.16 -1.36
CA SER A 21 6.40 -30.57 -2.74
C SER A 21 7.11 -29.43 -3.48
N PRO A 22 8.44 -29.53 -3.69
CA PRO A 22 9.20 -28.67 -4.60
C PRO A 22 8.51 -28.40 -5.94
N THR A 23 7.90 -29.42 -6.59
CA THR A 23 7.19 -29.21 -7.85
C THR A 23 5.90 -28.41 -7.70
N ALA A 24 5.16 -28.59 -6.61
CA ALA A 24 3.98 -27.76 -6.31
C ALA A 24 4.39 -26.29 -6.10
N VAL A 25 5.44 -26.07 -5.30
CA VAL A 25 6.01 -24.73 -5.05
C VAL A 25 6.50 -24.09 -6.35
N ALA A 26 7.22 -24.83 -7.19
CA ALA A 26 7.71 -24.34 -8.47
C ALA A 26 6.58 -24.00 -9.45
N LYS A 27 5.50 -24.79 -9.48
CA LYS A 27 4.31 -24.50 -10.31
C LYS A 27 3.55 -23.28 -9.82
N GLU A 28 3.45 -23.09 -8.52
CA GLU A 28 2.82 -21.93 -7.91
C GLU A 28 3.64 -20.68 -8.18
N PHE A 29 4.93 -20.70 -7.85
CA PHE A 29 5.89 -19.66 -8.22
C PHE A 29 5.82 -19.33 -9.72
N SER A 30 5.72 -20.36 -10.56
CA SER A 30 5.64 -20.15 -12.01
C SER A 30 4.37 -19.46 -12.47
N ARG A 31 3.25 -19.78 -11.83
CA ARG A 31 1.97 -19.12 -12.09
C ARG A 31 2.00 -17.66 -11.66
N GLU A 32 2.57 -17.37 -10.47
CA GLU A 32 2.67 -16.00 -9.98
C GLU A 32 3.61 -15.15 -10.85
N MET A 33 4.80 -15.67 -11.21
CA MET A 33 5.71 -15.00 -12.14
C MET A 33 5.07 -14.71 -13.50
N LEU A 34 4.26 -15.63 -14.03
CA LEU A 34 3.59 -15.44 -15.33
C LEU A 34 2.47 -14.38 -15.29
N LYS A 35 1.90 -14.10 -14.10
CA LYS A 35 1.01 -12.96 -13.88
C LYS A 35 1.79 -11.66 -13.86
N GLU A 36 2.96 -11.64 -13.22
CA GLU A 36 3.84 -10.46 -13.16
C GLU A 36 4.45 -10.06 -14.53
N ILE A 37 4.68 -11.02 -15.43
CA ILE A 37 5.31 -10.73 -16.76
C ILE A 37 4.31 -10.12 -17.76
N ASN A 38 3.01 -10.06 -17.47
CA ASN A 38 2.04 -9.49 -18.41
C ASN A 38 1.97 -7.96 -18.31
N LEU A 39 2.79 -7.28 -19.12
CA LEU A 39 2.88 -5.82 -19.16
C LEU A 39 1.60 -5.11 -19.64
N VAL A 40 0.63 -5.83 -20.19
CA VAL A 40 -0.71 -5.27 -20.45
C VAL A 40 -1.42 -4.93 -19.13
N ILE A 41 -1.22 -5.72 -18.08
CA ILE A 41 -1.82 -5.47 -16.76
C ILE A 41 -1.25 -4.19 -16.18
N GLU A 42 0.07 -4.02 -16.23
CA GLU A 42 0.73 -2.78 -15.82
C GLU A 42 0.21 -1.58 -16.62
N GLY A 43 0.13 -1.68 -17.95
CA GLY A 43 -0.46 -0.63 -18.78
C GLY A 43 -1.90 -0.28 -18.38
N GLN A 44 -2.71 -1.27 -17.98
CA GLN A 44 -4.10 -1.05 -17.58
C GLN A 44 -4.16 -0.31 -16.25
N SER A 45 -3.29 -0.70 -15.30
CA SER A 45 -3.10 -0.02 -14.02
C SER A 45 -2.65 1.44 -14.22
N THR A 46 -1.64 1.68 -15.05
CA THR A 46 -1.14 3.02 -15.37
C THR A 46 -2.23 3.90 -15.98
N ASP A 47 -2.98 3.40 -16.98
CA ASP A 47 -4.04 4.17 -17.64
C ASP A 47 -5.26 4.38 -16.73
N ARG A 48 -5.54 3.45 -15.80
CA ARG A 48 -6.57 3.64 -14.77
C ARG A 48 -6.18 4.76 -13.80
N LEU A 49 -4.96 4.73 -13.27
CA LEU A 49 -4.45 5.77 -12.38
C LEU A 49 -4.37 7.12 -13.09
N ARG A 50 -3.91 7.15 -14.35
CA ARG A 50 -3.93 8.36 -15.18
C ARG A 50 -5.31 9.01 -15.24
N ARG A 51 -6.37 8.22 -15.46
CA ARG A 51 -7.76 8.73 -15.47
C ARG A 51 -8.19 9.26 -14.11
N TYR A 52 -7.82 8.61 -13.01
CA TYR A 52 -8.17 9.09 -11.67
C TYR A 52 -7.53 10.44 -11.33
N PHE A 53 -6.39 10.75 -11.92
CA PHE A 53 -5.67 12.01 -11.77
C PHE A 53 -5.80 12.94 -12.98
N GLU A 54 -6.77 12.71 -13.88
CA GLU A 54 -7.05 13.56 -15.04
C GLU A 54 -7.65 14.89 -14.56
N GLY A 55 -6.79 15.85 -14.25
CA GLY A 55 -7.14 17.14 -13.64
C GLY A 55 -6.33 17.48 -12.39
N ASP A 56 -5.48 16.59 -11.89
CA ASP A 56 -4.55 16.91 -10.82
C ASP A 56 -3.32 17.64 -11.39
N GLU A 57 -3.06 18.85 -10.88
CA GLU A 57 -1.93 19.67 -11.34
C GLU A 57 -0.59 19.12 -10.85
N ASN A 58 -0.58 18.46 -9.69
CA ASN A 58 0.61 18.01 -8.98
C ASN A 58 1.01 16.57 -9.30
N ILE A 59 0.07 15.75 -9.75
CA ILE A 59 0.29 14.31 -10.00
C ILE A 59 -0.03 13.98 -11.46
N SER A 60 0.73 13.05 -12.02
CA SER A 60 0.50 12.55 -13.38
C SER A 60 0.98 11.11 -13.54
N PHE A 61 0.45 10.47 -14.57
CA PHE A 61 0.84 9.14 -15.04
C PHE A 61 0.96 9.22 -16.57
N PRO A 62 1.91 8.52 -17.20
CA PRO A 62 2.12 8.60 -18.62
C PRO A 62 0.94 8.01 -19.41
N LYS A 63 0.64 8.57 -20.57
CA LYS A 63 -0.28 7.93 -21.53
C LYS A 63 0.30 6.59 -21.99
N VAL A 64 -0.51 5.53 -21.98
CA VAL A 64 -0.15 4.25 -22.59
C VAL A 64 -0.51 4.27 -24.08
N TYR A 65 0.42 3.81 -24.93
CA TYR A 65 0.20 3.62 -26.37
C TYR A 65 -0.17 2.17 -26.62
N TRP A 66 -1.47 1.89 -26.61
CA TRP A 66 -2.02 0.54 -26.69
C TRP A 66 -1.70 -0.17 -28.00
N GLU A 67 -1.56 0.58 -29.10
CA GLU A 67 -1.21 0.07 -30.43
C GLU A 67 0.22 -0.51 -30.48
N ALA A 68 1.09 -0.08 -29.56
CA ALA A 68 2.47 -0.52 -29.41
C ALA A 68 2.71 -1.28 -28.11
N THR A 69 1.66 -1.68 -27.40
CA THR A 69 1.74 -2.43 -26.13
C THR A 69 1.35 -3.88 -26.37
N THR A 70 2.16 -4.81 -25.87
CA THR A 70 1.93 -6.25 -25.93
C THR A 70 2.13 -6.86 -24.54
N ARG A 71 1.95 -8.18 -24.40
CA ARG A 71 2.23 -8.89 -23.16
C ARG A 71 3.65 -8.65 -22.63
N ASN A 72 4.63 -8.46 -23.52
CA ASN A 72 6.05 -8.39 -23.16
C ASN A 72 6.68 -7.02 -23.44
N VAL A 73 5.90 -6.04 -23.93
CA VAL A 73 6.40 -4.68 -24.23
C VAL A 73 5.33 -3.68 -23.79
N LEU A 74 5.65 -2.80 -22.86
CA LEU A 74 4.81 -1.65 -22.49
C LEU A 74 5.34 -0.39 -23.15
N THR A 75 4.53 0.25 -24.00
CA THR A 75 4.89 1.51 -24.64
C THR A 75 4.09 2.65 -24.03
N MET A 76 4.78 3.65 -23.48
CA MET A 76 4.17 4.78 -22.78
C MET A 76 4.77 6.12 -23.22
N GLN A 77 4.10 7.22 -22.86
CA GLN A 77 4.58 8.57 -23.05
C GLN A 77 5.97 8.76 -22.44
N GLU A 78 6.89 9.33 -23.23
CA GLU A 78 8.19 9.75 -22.73
C GLU A 78 7.99 10.82 -21.65
N VAL A 79 8.49 10.53 -20.44
CA VAL A 79 8.47 11.47 -19.31
C VAL A 79 9.83 12.14 -19.23
N ARG A 80 9.87 13.47 -19.36
CA ARG A 80 11.10 14.27 -19.25
C ARG A 80 11.15 14.96 -17.90
N GLY A 81 11.96 14.42 -17.00
CA GLY A 81 12.18 14.95 -15.66
C GLY A 81 13.41 14.34 -15.01
N ARG A 82 13.58 14.58 -13.71
CA ARG A 82 14.62 13.95 -12.89
C ARG A 82 14.02 12.76 -12.17
N LEU A 83 14.67 11.60 -12.17
CA LEU A 83 14.25 10.49 -11.31
C LEU A 83 14.38 10.91 -9.85
N LEU A 84 13.32 10.78 -9.06
CA LEU A 84 13.27 11.27 -7.69
C LEU A 84 14.36 10.63 -6.81
N SER A 85 14.70 9.37 -7.05
CA SER A 85 15.83 8.67 -6.41
C SER A 85 17.20 9.30 -6.65
N THR A 86 17.36 10.10 -7.71
CA THR A 86 18.61 10.79 -8.07
C THR A 86 18.64 12.24 -7.59
N VAL A 87 17.56 12.73 -6.99
CA VAL A 87 17.46 14.11 -6.52
C VAL A 87 17.99 14.21 -5.10
N SER A 88 19.09 14.93 -4.94
CA SER A 88 19.62 15.26 -3.62
C SER A 88 18.77 16.37 -2.96
N PRO A 89 18.34 16.21 -1.69
CA PRO A 89 17.60 17.25 -0.98
C PRO A 89 18.39 18.56 -0.83
N GLN A 90 19.73 18.51 -0.88
CA GLN A 90 20.60 19.69 -0.80
C GLN A 90 20.49 20.60 -2.02
N GLU A 91 20.02 20.07 -3.15
CA GLU A 91 19.81 20.85 -4.38
C GLU A 91 18.47 21.57 -4.42
N LEU A 92 17.59 21.29 -3.45
CA LEU A 92 16.23 21.79 -3.39
C LEU A 92 16.08 22.80 -2.25
N SER A 93 15.27 23.82 -2.48
CA SER A 93 14.82 24.69 -1.39
C SER A 93 13.96 23.91 -0.39
N THR A 94 13.89 24.39 0.85
CA THR A 94 13.00 23.82 1.88
C THR A 94 11.54 23.74 1.40
N SER A 95 11.08 24.73 0.63
CA SER A 95 9.73 24.77 0.07
C SER A 95 9.51 23.65 -0.95
N GLU A 96 10.47 23.41 -1.86
CA GLU A 96 10.37 22.34 -2.85
C GLU A 96 10.38 20.96 -2.20
N ARG A 97 11.28 20.76 -1.22
CA ARG A 97 11.34 19.52 -0.43
C ARG A 97 9.99 19.21 0.21
N ARG A 98 9.40 20.19 0.89
CA ARG A 98 8.08 20.06 1.52
C ARG A 98 6.97 19.81 0.51
N THR A 99 7.02 20.46 -0.66
CA THR A 99 6.03 20.27 -1.74
C THR A 99 6.09 18.86 -2.32
N ILE A 100 7.29 18.32 -2.53
CA ILE A 100 7.48 16.95 -3.02
C ILE A 100 6.85 15.94 -2.05
N VAL A 101 7.11 16.11 -0.74
CA VAL A 101 6.56 15.23 0.30
C VAL A 101 5.05 15.37 0.42
N ALA A 102 4.51 16.59 0.35
CA ALA A 102 3.07 16.82 0.35
C ALA A 102 2.39 16.17 -0.86
N ASN A 103 2.94 16.38 -2.06
CA ASN A 103 2.40 15.81 -3.29
C ASN A 103 2.44 14.27 -3.29
N SER A 104 3.54 13.66 -2.86
CA SER A 104 3.67 12.20 -2.80
C SER A 104 2.71 11.59 -1.77
N THR A 105 2.56 12.23 -0.61
CA THR A 105 1.61 11.86 0.44
C THR A 105 0.17 11.95 -0.08
N ASP A 106 -0.22 13.09 -0.65
CA ASP A 106 -1.55 13.28 -1.22
C ASP A 106 -1.88 12.23 -2.27
N ALA A 107 -0.93 11.90 -3.14
CA ALA A 107 -1.11 10.92 -4.20
C ALA A 107 -1.47 9.54 -3.63
N VAL A 108 -0.73 9.05 -2.63
CA VAL A 108 -0.96 7.72 -2.04
C VAL A 108 -2.25 7.70 -1.23
N PHE A 109 -2.52 8.72 -0.42
CA PHE A 109 -3.75 8.75 0.37
C PHE A 109 -5.01 8.92 -0.50
N LYS A 110 -4.97 9.72 -1.58
CA LYS A 110 -6.06 9.78 -2.57
C LYS A 110 -6.29 8.40 -3.22
N GLN A 111 -5.23 7.73 -3.64
CA GLN A 111 -5.32 6.38 -4.21
C GLN A 111 -5.98 5.38 -3.27
N CYS A 112 -5.51 5.30 -2.03
CA CYS A 112 -6.02 4.36 -1.04
C CYS A 112 -7.45 4.70 -0.59
N LEU A 113 -7.70 5.93 -0.14
CA LEU A 113 -8.93 6.27 0.57
C LEU A 113 -10.06 6.79 -0.35
N ARG A 114 -9.70 7.45 -1.47
CA ARG A 114 -10.67 8.04 -2.39
C ARG A 114 -10.95 7.13 -3.58
N PHE A 115 -9.92 6.57 -4.21
CA PHE A 115 -10.09 5.70 -5.38
C PHE A 115 -10.24 4.22 -5.03
N GLY A 116 -9.71 3.79 -3.89
CA GLY A 116 -9.69 2.36 -3.50
C GLY A 116 -8.82 1.52 -4.42
N PHE A 117 -7.93 2.15 -5.20
CA PHE A 117 -7.00 1.51 -6.11
C PHE A 117 -5.70 2.29 -6.06
N PHE A 118 -4.61 1.61 -5.74
CA PHE A 118 -3.36 2.27 -5.40
C PHE A 118 -2.15 1.55 -5.95
N HIS A 119 -1.14 2.32 -6.30
CA HIS A 119 0.20 1.83 -6.57
C HIS A 119 0.85 1.41 -5.25
N ALA A 120 1.16 0.12 -5.14
CA ALA A 120 1.62 -0.51 -3.92
C ALA A 120 3.14 -0.40 -3.69
N ASP A 121 3.87 0.17 -4.64
CA ASP A 121 5.33 0.36 -4.53
C ASP A 121 5.81 1.67 -5.16
N PRO A 122 5.38 2.84 -4.63
CA PRO A 122 5.71 4.17 -5.15
C PRO A 122 7.17 4.54 -4.84
N HIS A 123 8.11 3.67 -5.18
CA HIS A 123 9.53 3.85 -4.92
C HIS A 123 10.06 5.07 -5.68
N PRO A 124 10.95 5.90 -5.11
CA PRO A 124 11.50 7.08 -5.79
C PRO A 124 12.17 6.80 -7.14
N GLY A 125 12.60 5.56 -7.39
CA GLY A 125 13.13 5.12 -8.68
C GLY A 125 12.09 5.05 -9.81
N ASN A 126 10.81 5.02 -9.46
CA ASN A 126 9.67 4.93 -10.38
C ASN A 126 8.89 6.25 -10.48
N ILE A 127 9.43 7.32 -9.90
CA ILE A 127 8.80 8.64 -9.84
C ILE A 127 9.73 9.66 -10.49
N PHE A 128 9.21 10.38 -11.48
CA PHE A 128 9.88 11.55 -12.05
C PHE A 128 9.42 12.82 -11.34
N LEU A 129 10.39 13.64 -10.95
CA LEU A 129 10.22 15.04 -10.58
C LEU A 129 10.23 15.90 -11.84
N LEU A 130 9.10 16.54 -12.10
CA LEU A 130 8.88 17.50 -13.19
C LEU A 130 8.98 18.94 -12.67
N PRO A 131 9.09 19.95 -13.57
CA PRO A 131 9.05 21.35 -13.17
C PRO A 131 7.84 21.68 -12.28
N GLY A 132 8.04 22.55 -11.28
CA GLY A 132 6.99 22.92 -10.33
C GLY A 132 6.71 21.86 -9.25
N CYS A 133 7.64 20.94 -8.98
CA CYS A 133 7.46 19.84 -8.02
C CYS A 133 6.32 18.87 -8.36
N LYS A 134 5.88 18.83 -9.62
CA LYS A 134 4.92 17.86 -10.13
C LYS A 134 5.58 16.47 -10.17
N LEU A 135 4.84 15.44 -9.77
CA LEU A 135 5.30 14.05 -9.75
C LEU A 135 4.64 13.26 -10.88
N CYS A 136 5.43 12.43 -11.57
CA CYS A 136 4.94 11.50 -12.57
C CYS A 136 5.36 10.07 -12.23
N PHE A 137 4.39 9.19 -11.99
CA PHE A 137 4.61 7.79 -11.65
C PHE A 137 4.60 6.95 -12.94
N ILE A 138 5.63 6.13 -13.15
CA ILE A 138 5.80 5.38 -14.42
C ILE A 138 5.66 3.87 -14.31
N ASP A 139 5.96 3.28 -13.15
CA ASP A 139 5.79 1.85 -12.89
C ASP A 139 4.50 1.68 -12.10
N CYS A 140 3.53 0.97 -12.65
CA CYS A 140 2.30 0.59 -11.94
C CYS A 140 2.10 -0.92 -12.00
N GLY A 141 3.20 -1.68 -12.00
CA GLY A 141 3.17 -3.15 -12.07
C GLY A 141 2.62 -3.77 -10.79
N LEU A 142 2.90 -3.15 -9.64
CA LEU A 142 2.36 -3.56 -8.35
C LEU A 142 1.26 -2.59 -7.88
N THR A 143 0.02 -3.08 -7.88
CA THR A 143 -1.15 -2.32 -7.42
C THR A 143 -2.00 -3.13 -6.45
N GLY A 144 -2.61 -2.45 -5.48
CA GLY A 144 -3.61 -3.03 -4.60
C GLY A 144 -4.98 -2.41 -4.80
N GLN A 145 -6.01 -3.12 -4.35
CA GLN A 145 -7.39 -2.65 -4.35
C GLN A 145 -7.97 -2.77 -2.94
N LEU A 146 -8.59 -1.68 -2.47
CA LEU A 146 -9.34 -1.65 -1.22
C LEU A 146 -10.82 -1.51 -1.58
N ASP A 147 -11.61 -2.49 -1.18
CA ASP A 147 -13.05 -2.33 -1.23
C ASP A 147 -13.53 -1.38 -0.13
N ARG A 148 -14.82 -1.00 -0.21
CA ARG A 148 -15.40 -0.05 0.73
C ARG A 148 -15.37 -0.59 2.17
N LYS A 149 -15.67 -1.89 2.33
CA LYS A 149 -15.68 -2.57 3.64
C LYS A 149 -14.31 -2.47 4.30
N THR A 150 -13.27 -2.86 3.59
CA THR A 150 -11.88 -2.81 4.06
C THR A 150 -11.50 -1.40 4.47
N THR A 151 -11.85 -0.40 3.66
CA THR A 151 -11.52 1.00 3.99
C THR A 151 -12.25 1.49 5.25
N ASP A 152 -13.51 1.09 5.44
CA ASP A 152 -14.28 1.44 6.64
C ASP A 152 -13.69 0.75 7.89
N GLU A 153 -13.22 -0.49 7.76
CA GLU A 153 -12.54 -1.19 8.86
C GLU A 153 -11.16 -0.63 9.19
N LEU A 154 -10.41 -0.11 8.20
CA LEU A 154 -9.18 0.64 8.47
C LEU A 154 -9.46 1.93 9.26
N ILE A 155 -10.57 2.62 8.99
CA ILE A 155 -11.00 3.77 9.80
C ILE A 155 -11.39 3.32 11.22
N ASN A 156 -12.08 2.19 11.35
CA ASN A 156 -12.43 1.61 12.64
C ASN A 156 -11.20 1.17 13.44
N LEU A 157 -10.17 0.66 12.77
CA LEU A 157 -8.87 0.29 13.34
C LEU A 157 -8.22 1.51 14.00
N VAL A 158 -8.00 2.58 13.24
CA VAL A 158 -7.39 3.83 13.74
C VAL A 158 -8.20 4.37 14.92
N ALA A 159 -9.53 4.46 14.77
CA ALA A 159 -10.40 4.95 15.83
C ALA A 159 -10.47 4.03 17.06
N GLY A 160 -10.28 2.72 16.89
CA GLY A 160 -10.20 1.74 17.98
C GLY A 160 -8.91 1.88 18.76
N VAL A 161 -7.77 2.06 18.08
CA VAL A 161 -6.47 2.29 18.71
C VAL A 161 -6.48 3.59 19.52
N VAL A 162 -6.94 4.70 18.93
CA VAL A 162 -6.99 6.01 19.59
C VAL A 162 -7.86 5.98 20.86
N LYS A 163 -8.96 5.20 20.84
CA LYS A 163 -9.86 5.06 22.00
C LYS A 163 -9.46 3.96 22.98
N GLY A 164 -8.45 3.15 22.66
CA GLY A 164 -8.11 1.94 23.42
C GLY A 164 -9.26 0.91 23.46
N ASP A 165 -10.12 0.88 22.44
CA ASP A 165 -11.31 0.03 22.36
C ASP A 165 -10.93 -1.34 21.77
N ILE A 166 -10.50 -2.25 22.65
CA ILE A 166 -10.03 -3.60 22.26
C ILE A 166 -11.15 -4.42 21.60
N ASP A 167 -12.40 -4.30 22.05
CA ASP A 167 -13.51 -5.05 21.47
C ASP A 167 -13.85 -4.56 20.06
N ARG A 168 -13.70 -3.26 19.80
CA ARG A 168 -13.75 -2.75 18.43
C ARG A 168 -12.61 -3.28 17.57
N LEU A 169 -11.40 -3.37 18.10
CA LEU A 169 -10.26 -3.93 17.36
C LEU A 169 -10.44 -5.41 17.04
N CYS A 170 -10.96 -6.21 17.98
CA CYS A 170 -11.30 -7.60 17.68
C CYS A 170 -12.35 -7.70 16.57
N ARG A 171 -13.37 -6.84 16.56
CA ARG A 171 -14.35 -6.78 15.45
C ARG A 171 -13.70 -6.42 14.12
N VAL A 172 -12.78 -5.46 14.10
CA VAL A 172 -12.02 -5.12 12.89
C VAL A 172 -11.28 -6.35 12.36
N VAL A 173 -10.63 -7.13 13.23
CA VAL A 173 -9.94 -8.36 12.82
C VAL A 173 -10.91 -9.38 12.22
N LEU A 174 -12.09 -9.59 12.84
CA LEU A 174 -13.14 -10.47 12.27
C LEU A 174 -13.62 -9.99 10.90
N GLU A 175 -13.76 -8.68 10.71
CA GLU A 175 -14.32 -8.14 9.47
C GLU A 175 -13.31 -8.10 8.32
N LEU A 176 -12.01 -8.02 8.66
CA LEU A 176 -10.90 -7.98 7.70
C LEU A 176 -10.31 -9.35 7.37
N THR A 177 -10.58 -10.39 8.15
CA THR A 177 -9.91 -11.70 8.02
C THR A 177 -10.90 -12.85 8.20
N ASP A 178 -10.52 -14.04 7.73
CA ASP A 178 -11.30 -15.27 7.92
C ASP A 178 -10.92 -16.00 9.23
N VAL A 179 -10.51 -15.25 10.26
CA VAL A 179 -10.06 -15.83 11.54
C VAL A 179 -11.22 -16.52 12.28
N ASP A 180 -10.92 -17.66 12.90
CA ASP A 180 -11.84 -18.27 13.86
C ASP A 180 -12.02 -17.34 15.09
N PRO A 181 -13.25 -16.94 15.45
CA PRO A 181 -13.50 -16.09 16.61
C PRO A 181 -12.85 -16.58 17.91
N VAL A 182 -12.65 -17.89 18.07
CA VAL A 182 -11.97 -18.48 19.24
C VAL A 182 -10.55 -17.94 19.42
N VAL A 183 -9.85 -17.61 18.33
CA VAL A 183 -8.51 -17.00 18.38
C VAL A 183 -8.57 -15.63 19.04
N LEU A 184 -9.64 -14.86 18.82
CA LEU A 184 -9.80 -13.52 19.37
C LEU A 184 -10.25 -13.51 20.83
N ASP A 185 -10.78 -14.63 21.32
CA ASP A 185 -11.05 -14.85 22.74
C ASP A 185 -9.82 -15.35 23.51
N ASN A 186 -8.71 -15.62 22.83
CA ASN A 186 -7.44 -15.91 23.47
C ASN A 186 -6.96 -14.69 24.28
N ARG A 187 -6.68 -14.92 25.57
CA ARG A 187 -6.18 -13.90 26.49
C ARG A 187 -4.86 -13.29 26.03
N GLU A 188 -3.94 -14.08 25.47
CA GLU A 188 -2.64 -13.61 24.98
C GLU A 188 -2.81 -12.66 23.80
N PHE A 189 -3.68 -13.02 22.84
CA PHE A 189 -4.02 -12.16 21.71
C PHE A 189 -4.58 -10.81 22.16
N ARG A 190 -5.56 -10.82 23.08
CA ARG A 190 -6.16 -9.59 23.63
C ARG A 190 -5.15 -8.76 24.44
N LEU A 191 -4.22 -9.39 25.14
CA LEU A 191 -3.13 -8.70 25.84
C LEU A 191 -2.17 -8.05 24.85
N GLU A 192 -1.81 -8.73 23.76
CA GLU A 192 -0.94 -8.15 22.74
C GLU A 192 -1.61 -6.99 21.98
N LEU A 193 -2.90 -7.11 21.65
CA LEU A 193 -3.69 -5.98 21.15
C LEU A 193 -3.66 -4.80 22.12
N ARG A 194 -3.85 -5.06 23.42
CA ARG A 194 -3.78 -4.02 24.44
C ARG A 194 -2.40 -3.36 24.48
N HIS A 195 -1.32 -4.13 24.49
CA HIS A 195 0.04 -3.60 24.46
C HIS A 195 0.31 -2.77 23.21
N MET A 196 -0.14 -3.22 22.04
CA MET A 196 -0.07 -2.44 20.80
C MET A 196 -0.81 -1.12 20.98
N THR A 197 -2.06 -1.13 21.46
CA THR A 197 -2.85 0.10 21.65
C THR A 197 -2.24 1.04 22.67
N ASP A 198 -1.68 0.53 23.77
CA ASP A 198 -1.12 1.35 24.85
C ASP A 198 0.10 2.16 24.36
N ARG A 199 0.83 1.70 23.34
CA ARG A 199 1.93 2.47 22.72
C ARG A 199 1.45 3.71 21.97
N PHE A 200 0.23 3.67 21.45
CA PHE A 200 -0.39 4.79 20.72
C PHE A 200 -1.37 5.56 21.62
N ARG A 201 -1.57 5.10 22.85
CA ARG A 201 -2.47 5.69 23.82
C ARG A 201 -1.84 6.95 24.40
N ASN A 202 -2.61 8.03 24.45
CA ASN A 202 -2.17 9.39 24.76
C ASN A 202 -1.32 10.07 23.68
N THR A 203 -1.24 9.49 22.48
CA THR A 203 -0.79 10.22 21.29
C THR A 203 -1.99 10.94 20.69
N ASP A 204 -1.91 12.26 20.53
CA ASP A 204 -2.92 13.00 19.77
C ASP A 204 -2.99 12.44 18.35
N LEU A 205 -4.18 12.49 17.73
CA LEU A 205 -4.38 11.95 16.38
C LEU A 205 -3.38 12.56 15.39
N ALA A 206 -3.02 13.84 15.58
CA ALA A 206 -2.03 14.56 14.80
C ALA A 206 -0.60 13.98 14.87
N HIS A 207 -0.26 13.22 15.91
CA HIS A 207 1.09 12.64 16.07
C HIS A 207 1.10 11.11 15.95
N LEU A 208 -0.03 10.52 15.55
CA LEU A 208 -0.19 9.08 15.45
C LEU A 208 0.52 8.56 14.18
N ASN A 209 1.66 7.89 14.30
CA ASN A 209 2.27 7.24 13.14
C ASN A 209 1.39 6.07 12.62
N ILE A 210 0.55 6.37 11.62
CA ILE A 210 -0.39 5.41 11.02
C ILE A 210 0.34 4.23 10.38
N THR A 211 1.49 4.46 9.75
CA THR A 211 2.23 3.39 9.07
C THR A 211 2.76 2.38 10.07
N SER A 212 3.31 2.84 11.19
CA SER A 212 3.78 2.00 12.30
C SER A 212 2.61 1.25 12.93
N LEU A 213 1.47 1.92 13.16
CA LEU A 213 0.26 1.28 13.65
C LEU A 213 -0.19 0.15 12.73
N LEU A 214 -0.27 0.40 11.42
CA LEU A 214 -0.68 -0.61 10.44
C LEU A 214 0.35 -1.75 10.35
N ALA A 215 1.65 -1.45 10.34
CA ALA A 215 2.71 -2.44 10.33
C ALA A 215 2.69 -3.33 11.58
N ASP A 216 2.48 -2.72 12.76
CA ASP A 216 2.34 -3.43 14.03
C ASP A 216 1.11 -4.33 14.07
N PHE A 217 -0.03 -3.80 13.61
CA PHE A 217 -1.29 -4.52 13.56
C PHE A 217 -1.20 -5.72 12.62
N PHE A 218 -0.75 -5.53 11.38
CA PHE A 218 -0.63 -6.63 10.43
C PHE A 218 0.50 -7.60 10.79
N GLY A 219 1.60 -7.12 11.37
CA GLY A 219 2.66 -7.96 11.92
C GLY A 219 2.17 -8.83 13.08
N MET A 220 1.26 -8.32 13.92
CA MET A 220 0.58 -9.12 14.94
C MET A 220 -0.27 -10.22 14.31
N LEU A 221 -1.12 -9.89 13.34
CA LEU A 221 -1.94 -10.90 12.65
C LEU A 221 -1.09 -12.04 12.10
N GLN A 222 0.04 -11.72 11.47
CA GLN A 222 0.98 -12.73 10.97
C GLN A 222 1.55 -13.63 12.08
N ARG A 223 1.90 -13.09 13.26
CA ARG A 223 2.39 -13.89 14.40
C ARG A 223 1.36 -14.91 14.90
N TYR A 224 0.09 -14.54 14.89
CA TYR A 224 -1.03 -15.44 15.23
C TYR A 224 -1.49 -16.32 14.06
N ARG A 225 -0.77 -16.30 12.93
CA ARG A 225 -1.11 -17.03 11.69
C ARG A 225 -2.51 -16.69 11.16
N ILE A 226 -2.97 -15.48 11.44
CA ILE A 226 -4.22 -14.95 10.91
C ILE A 226 -3.92 -14.49 9.47
N GLN A 227 -4.62 -15.08 8.50
CA GLN A 227 -4.46 -14.71 7.11
C GLN A 227 -4.99 -13.29 6.88
N CYS A 228 -4.08 -12.41 6.47
CA CYS A 228 -4.39 -11.02 6.15
C CYS A 228 -4.64 -10.90 4.63
N PRO A 229 -5.65 -10.14 4.19
CA PRO A 229 -5.82 -9.82 2.78
C PRO A 229 -4.53 -9.25 2.17
N GLU A 230 -4.17 -9.73 0.98
CA GLU A 230 -2.98 -9.30 0.25
C GLU A 230 -2.94 -7.77 0.07
N SER A 231 -4.10 -7.17 -0.23
CA SER A 231 -4.28 -5.73 -0.39
C SER A 231 -3.83 -4.91 0.83
N LEU A 232 -3.94 -5.46 2.04
CA LEU A 232 -3.52 -4.78 3.26
C LEU A 232 -2.00 -4.84 3.46
N THR A 233 -1.38 -5.95 3.06
CA THR A 233 0.09 -6.05 3.04
C THR A 233 0.69 -5.07 2.03
N LEU A 234 0.08 -4.98 0.84
CA LEU A 234 0.44 -4.00 -0.19
C LEU A 234 0.24 -2.55 0.28
N LEU A 235 -0.82 -2.29 1.04
CA LEU A 235 -1.06 -0.97 1.63
C LEU A 235 0.05 -0.56 2.59
N THR A 236 0.48 -1.45 3.49
CA THR A 236 1.62 -1.18 4.39
C THR A 236 2.88 -0.87 3.61
N LYS A 237 3.18 -1.64 2.55
CA LYS A 237 4.33 -1.38 1.67
C LYS A 237 4.27 0.04 1.07
N ALA A 238 3.13 0.42 0.50
CA ALA A 238 2.95 1.74 -0.11
C ALA A 238 3.20 2.89 0.90
N LEU A 239 2.65 2.77 2.11
CA LEU A 239 2.80 3.76 3.17
C LEU A 239 4.24 3.86 3.68
N THR A 240 4.90 2.72 3.94
CA THR A 240 6.32 2.68 4.35
C THR A 240 7.22 3.30 3.30
N THR A 241 6.96 3.06 2.00
CA THR A 241 7.74 3.67 0.92
C THR A 241 7.61 5.19 0.93
N ILE A 242 6.41 5.74 1.09
CA ILE A 242 6.20 7.20 1.16
C ILE A 242 6.76 7.81 2.43
N GLU A 243 6.71 7.14 3.57
CA GLU A 243 7.42 7.60 4.77
C GLU A 243 8.93 7.68 4.54
N GLY A 244 9.50 6.74 3.79
CA GLY A 244 10.90 6.83 3.35
C GLY A 244 11.18 8.07 2.51
N VAL A 245 10.25 8.44 1.62
CA VAL A 245 10.34 9.70 0.84
C VAL A 245 10.26 10.92 1.75
N ALA A 246 9.31 10.95 2.70
CA ALA A 246 9.17 12.01 3.67
C ALA A 246 10.44 12.16 4.52
N ALA A 247 10.94 11.07 5.11
CA ALA A 247 12.15 11.07 5.93
C ALA A 247 13.39 11.53 5.16
N TYR A 248 13.47 11.25 3.85
CA TYR A 248 14.60 11.67 3.03
C TYR A 248 14.51 13.15 2.62
N PHE A 249 13.34 13.59 2.15
CA PHE A 249 13.17 14.95 1.62
C PHE A 249 12.78 15.96 2.70
N ASP A 250 11.90 15.68 3.65
CA ASP A 250 11.53 16.60 4.73
C ASP A 250 11.28 15.81 6.03
N PRO A 251 12.33 15.56 6.83
CA PRO A 251 12.20 14.82 8.09
C PRO A 251 11.28 15.47 9.13
N THR A 252 10.91 16.74 8.93
CA THR A 252 10.03 17.49 9.83
C THR A 252 8.58 17.49 9.37
N PHE A 253 8.28 16.84 8.25
CA PHE A 253 6.95 16.75 7.69
C PHE A 253 6.07 15.82 8.53
N ASP A 254 5.00 16.36 9.11
CA ASP A 254 3.99 15.57 9.78
C ASP A 254 2.98 15.05 8.74
N VAL A 255 3.15 13.77 8.35
CA VAL A 255 2.29 13.09 7.39
C VAL A 255 0.83 13.11 7.85
N ILE A 256 0.61 13.01 9.16
CA ILE A 256 -0.72 12.76 9.75
C ILE A 256 -1.50 14.05 9.82
N GLU A 257 -0.87 15.11 10.32
CA GLU A 257 -1.41 16.46 10.28
C GLU A 257 -1.81 16.84 8.84
N HIS A 258 -0.97 16.48 7.86
CA HIS A 258 -1.24 16.77 6.45
C HIS A 258 -2.45 16.02 5.88
N VAL A 259 -2.63 14.74 6.22
CA VAL A 259 -3.74 13.92 5.66
C VAL A 259 -5.01 13.93 6.48
N GLU A 260 -4.98 14.45 7.71
CA GLU A 260 -6.15 14.50 8.59
C GLU A 260 -7.39 15.11 7.91
N PRO A 261 -7.31 16.26 7.21
CA PRO A 261 -8.47 16.85 6.56
C PRO A 261 -9.10 15.93 5.52
N LEU A 262 -8.28 15.19 4.77
CA LEU A 262 -8.74 14.22 3.77
C LEU A 262 -9.45 13.04 4.45
N ILE A 263 -8.90 12.52 5.55
CA ILE A 263 -9.53 11.45 6.34
C ILE A 263 -10.88 11.94 6.88
N GLN A 264 -10.94 13.15 7.44
CA GLN A 264 -12.17 13.73 7.97
C GLN A 264 -13.24 13.93 6.87
N GLU A 265 -12.88 14.47 5.70
CA GLU A 265 -13.78 14.63 4.55
C GLU A 265 -14.42 13.27 4.19
N ILE A 266 -13.59 12.22 4.09
CA ILE A 266 -14.03 10.89 3.70
C ILE A 266 -14.94 10.29 4.77
N VAL A 267 -14.59 10.43 6.04
CA VAL A 267 -15.41 9.93 7.17
C VAL A 267 -16.77 10.63 7.21
N VAL A 268 -16.81 11.96 7.07
CA VAL A 268 -18.05 12.75 7.10
C VAL A 268 -18.95 12.40 5.92
N LYS A 269 -18.39 12.37 4.71
CA LYS A 269 -19.14 12.02 3.49
C LYS A 269 -19.74 10.61 3.57
N ARG A 270 -19.00 9.64 4.12
CA ARG A 270 -19.47 8.26 4.28
C ARG A 270 -20.53 8.10 5.35
N ARG A 271 -20.45 8.82 6.48
CA ARG A 271 -21.51 8.86 7.50
C ARG A 271 -22.81 9.44 6.95
N SER A 272 -22.72 10.49 6.13
CA SER A 272 -23.89 11.10 5.50
C SER A 272 -24.59 10.14 4.53
N ILE A 273 -23.85 9.35 3.74
CA ILE A 273 -24.41 8.34 2.83
C ILE A 273 -25.08 7.19 3.59
N ARG A 274 -24.51 6.77 4.74
CA ARG A 274 -25.06 5.68 5.57
C ARG A 274 -26.29 6.12 6.39
N ALA A 275 -26.50 7.41 6.60
CA ALA A 275 -27.68 7.98 7.26
C ALA A 275 -28.90 8.13 6.32
N ILE A 276 -28.69 7.97 5.00
CA ILE A 276 -29.72 8.08 3.96
C ILE A 276 -30.20 6.69 3.49
N ARG A 277 -29.55 5.60 3.91
CA ARG A 277 -29.96 4.21 3.68
C ARG A 277 -30.56 3.61 4.93
#